data_AF-A0A7S4VAI9-F1
#
_entry.id   AF-A0A7S4VAI9-F1
#
_cell.length_a   1.000
_cell.length_b   1.000
_cell.length_c   1.000
_cell.angle_alpha   90.00
_cell.angle_beta   90.00
_cell.angle_gamma   90.00
#
_symmetry.space_group_name_H-M   'P 1'
#
loop_
_entity.id
_entity.type
_entity.pdbx_description
1 polymer ?
#
loop_
_entity_poly.entity_id
_entity_poly.type
_entity_poly.pdbx_seq_one_letter_code
_entity_poly.pdbx_strand_id
1 'polypeptide(L)'
;EEPRAHADVGSDTPPERRRCPHGNLLNSCSTCRSCPHGKLKRSCSTCAGCPHGRLKGNCPKCAGCPHGKVKSDCRACTQCPHGNAVRRCAACKGCPHGKLTRFCPVCNGCQHGNLKYRCLLCNACPHGKLRPKCRQCNGCSHGKLKYR
;
A
#
# COMPACT_ATOMS: atom_id res chain seq x y z
N GLU A 1 38.88 47.52 7.74
CA GLU A 1 38.01 47.28 8.91
C GLU A 1 36.58 47.42 8.41
N GLU A 2 35.71 46.42 8.32
CA GLU A 2 35.52 45.17 9.07
C GLU A 2 34.79 44.16 8.13
N PRO A 3 35.12 42.86 8.12
CA PRO A 3 34.50 41.88 7.23
C PRO A 3 33.12 41.43 7.73
N ARG A 4 32.12 41.37 6.83
CA ARG A 4 30.80 40.77 7.11
C ARG A 4 30.97 39.28 7.42
N ALA A 5 30.77 38.92 8.67
CA ALA A 5 30.68 37.54 9.11
C ALA A 5 29.49 36.84 8.44
N HIS A 6 29.77 35.83 7.61
CA HIS A 6 28.79 34.82 7.23
C HIS A 6 28.73 33.79 8.36
N ALA A 7 27.64 33.82 9.12
CA ALA A 7 27.39 32.87 10.20
C ALA A 7 26.61 31.64 9.69
N ASP A 8 27.30 30.51 9.84
CA ASP A 8 26.82 29.21 10.32
C ASP A 8 26.08 28.24 9.38
N VAL A 9 26.69 27.04 9.32
CA VAL A 9 26.33 25.85 8.57
C VAL A 9 25.15 25.16 9.25
N GLY A 10 23.98 25.24 8.63
CA GLY A 10 22.78 24.52 9.06
C GLY A 10 23.03 23.01 9.14
N SER A 11 22.88 22.46 10.35
CA SER A 11 23.10 21.06 10.67
C SER A 11 22.00 20.16 10.08
N ASP A 12 22.40 19.21 9.23
CA ASP A 12 21.57 18.20 8.55
C ASP A 12 21.14 17.05 9.51
N THR A 13 20.48 17.37 10.62
CA THR A 13 19.89 16.33 11.49
C THR A 13 18.39 16.13 11.17
N PRO A 14 17.97 14.94 10.67
CA PRO A 14 16.56 14.68 10.39
C PRO A 14 15.75 14.72 11.69
N PRO A 15 14.51 15.26 11.67
CA PRO A 15 13.72 15.44 12.88
C PRO A 15 13.49 14.10 13.58
N GLU A 16 13.88 14.03 14.85
CA GLU A 16 13.80 12.83 15.66
C GLU A 16 12.35 12.31 15.70
N ARG A 17 12.15 11.05 15.31
CA ARG A 17 10.78 10.50 15.17
C ARG A 17 10.17 10.31 16.55
N ARG A 18 9.16 11.12 16.89
CA ARG A 18 8.43 11.04 18.17
C ARG A 18 7.89 9.63 18.44
N ARG A 19 8.39 9.02 19.51
CA ARG A 19 7.87 7.76 20.08
C ARG A 19 6.71 8.07 21.03
N CYS A 20 5.71 7.20 21.04
CA CYS A 20 4.60 7.25 21.98
C CYS A 20 4.93 6.42 23.24
N PRO A 21 4.20 6.61 24.37
CA PRO A 21 4.41 5.82 25.59
C PRO A 21 4.22 4.31 25.39
N HIS A 22 3.55 3.89 24.31
CA HIS A 22 3.41 2.49 23.92
C HIS A 22 4.65 1.89 23.24
N GLY A 23 5.83 2.54 23.34
CA GLY A 23 7.11 2.08 22.77
C GLY A 23 7.22 2.15 21.24
N ASN A 24 6.15 2.52 20.55
CA ASN A 24 6.08 2.57 19.09
C ASN A 24 6.28 3.99 18.56
N LEU A 25 6.72 4.13 17.31
CA LEU A 25 6.62 5.42 16.61
C LEU A 25 5.15 5.88 16.59
N LEU A 26 4.89 7.18 16.77
CA LEU A 26 3.53 7.72 16.76
C LEU A 26 2.76 7.33 15.50
N ASN A 27 3.44 7.28 14.35
CA ASN A 27 2.89 6.87 13.06
C ASN A 27 2.83 5.35 12.84
N SER A 28 3.30 4.52 13.76
CA SER A 28 3.23 3.05 13.70
C SER A 28 2.39 2.45 14.83
N CYS A 29 2.12 3.21 15.89
CA CYS A 29 1.31 2.75 17.01
C CYS A 29 -0.16 2.59 16.61
N SER A 30 -0.68 1.36 16.69
CA SER A 30 -2.08 1.04 16.42
C SER A 30 -3.02 1.81 17.36
N THR A 31 -2.72 1.85 18.65
CA THR A 31 -3.50 2.56 19.67
C THR A 31 -3.59 4.06 19.34
N CYS A 32 -2.45 4.73 19.11
CA CYS A 32 -2.44 6.17 18.81
C CYS A 32 -3.15 6.53 17.49
N ARG A 33 -3.10 5.63 16.50
CA ARG A 33 -3.68 5.83 15.16
C ARG A 33 -5.13 5.40 15.05
N SER A 34 -5.63 4.59 15.99
CA SER A 34 -7.02 4.18 16.03
C SER A 34 -7.94 5.32 16.48
N CYS A 35 -9.19 5.27 16.07
CA CYS A 35 -10.27 6.15 16.51
C CYS A 35 -11.33 5.31 17.26
N PRO A 36 -12.20 5.92 18.08
CA PRO A 36 -13.24 5.19 18.81
C PRO A 36 -14.21 4.42 17.91
N HIS A 37 -14.28 4.76 16.61
CA HIS A 37 -15.08 4.05 15.61
C HIS A 37 -14.44 2.74 15.09
N GLY A 38 -13.40 2.22 15.74
CA GLY A 38 -12.73 0.97 15.37
C GLY A 38 -11.91 1.03 14.07
N LYS A 39 -11.65 2.24 13.54
CA LYS A 39 -10.87 2.47 12.30
C LYS A 39 -9.60 3.27 12.60
N LEU A 40 -8.64 3.27 11.67
CA LEU A 40 -7.57 4.27 11.72
C LEU A 40 -8.16 5.66 11.52
N LYS A 41 -7.71 6.67 12.29
CA LYS A 41 -8.16 8.08 12.21
C LYS A 41 -8.21 8.58 10.75
N ARG A 42 -7.12 8.36 10.00
CA ARG A 42 -7.00 8.72 8.57
C ARG A 42 -7.95 7.97 7.62
N SER A 43 -8.49 6.85 8.06
CA SER A 43 -9.38 5.98 7.26
C SER A 43 -10.82 6.01 7.77
N CYS A 44 -11.12 6.80 8.81
CA CYS A 44 -12.46 6.95 9.35
C CYS A 44 -13.16 8.11 8.66
N SER A 45 -14.29 7.85 8.00
CA SER A 45 -15.11 8.90 7.37
C SER A 45 -15.72 9.87 8.40
N THR A 46 -15.97 9.43 9.63
CA THR A 46 -16.47 10.30 10.70
C THR A 46 -15.36 11.25 11.20
N CYS A 47 -14.11 10.78 11.28
CA CYS A 47 -13.00 11.61 11.79
C CYS A 47 -12.29 12.44 10.71
N ALA A 48 -12.20 11.93 9.49
CA ALA A 48 -11.39 12.49 8.40
C ALA A 48 -12.13 12.50 7.05
N GLY A 49 -13.45 12.33 7.07
CA GLY A 49 -14.29 12.40 5.88
C GLY A 49 -14.60 13.82 5.43
N CYS A 50 -15.14 13.90 4.23
CA CYS A 50 -15.79 15.09 3.70
C CYS A 50 -17.28 15.12 4.13
N PRO A 51 -17.98 16.27 3.98
CA PRO A 51 -19.41 16.39 4.31
C PRO A 51 -20.32 15.38 3.58
N HIS A 52 -19.83 14.73 2.51
CA HIS A 52 -20.55 13.68 1.79
C HIS A 52 -20.47 12.28 2.45
N GLY A 53 -19.99 12.18 3.69
CA GLY A 53 -19.90 10.91 4.45
C GLY A 53 -18.82 9.94 3.97
N ARG A 54 -17.91 10.38 3.09
CA ARG A 54 -16.80 9.57 2.55
C ARG A 54 -15.45 10.19 2.87
N LEU A 55 -14.39 9.38 2.88
CA LEU A 55 -13.03 9.93 2.86
C LEU A 55 -12.83 10.83 1.64
N LYS A 56 -12.19 12.00 1.81
CA LYS A 56 -12.04 13.02 0.75
C LYS A 56 -11.52 12.42 -0.56
N GLY A 57 -10.48 11.59 -0.49
CA GLY A 57 -9.89 10.94 -1.67
C GLY A 57 -10.76 9.85 -2.32
N ASN A 58 -11.77 9.34 -1.61
CA ASN A 58 -12.70 8.32 -2.10
C ASN A 58 -14.08 8.90 -2.43
N CYS A 59 -14.23 10.23 -2.35
CA CYS A 59 -15.48 10.89 -2.64
C CYS A 59 -15.49 11.38 -4.08
N PRO A 60 -16.40 10.90 -4.96
CA PRO A 60 -16.47 11.36 -6.33
C PRO A 60 -16.83 12.85 -6.43
N LYS A 61 -17.54 13.41 -5.44
CA LYS A 61 -17.82 14.85 -5.39
C LYS A 61 -16.61 15.70 -5.01
N CYS A 62 -15.60 15.14 -4.32
CA CYS A 62 -14.41 15.89 -3.88
C CYS A 62 -13.16 15.62 -4.72
N ALA A 63 -13.03 14.40 -5.24
CA ALA A 63 -11.84 13.91 -5.95
C ALA A 63 -12.23 13.06 -7.19
N GLY A 64 -13.42 13.29 -7.73
CA GLY A 64 -13.91 12.61 -8.92
C GLY A 64 -13.29 13.13 -10.21
N CYS A 65 -13.42 12.32 -11.25
CA CYS A 65 -13.22 12.70 -12.64
C CYS A 65 -14.56 13.21 -13.23
N PRO A 66 -14.56 13.84 -14.41
CA PRO A 66 -15.80 14.29 -15.08
C PRO A 66 -16.84 13.19 -15.32
N HIS A 67 -16.45 11.92 -15.27
CA HIS A 67 -17.36 10.78 -15.40
C HIS A 67 -18.10 10.40 -14.09
N GLY A 68 -18.07 11.26 -13.07
CA GLY A 68 -18.78 11.05 -11.79
C GLY A 68 -18.20 9.95 -10.89
N LYS A 69 -17.00 9.45 -11.20
CA LYS A 69 -16.30 8.40 -10.43
C LYS A 69 -14.96 8.92 -9.90
N VAL A 70 -14.46 8.34 -8.81
CA VAL A 70 -13.07 8.57 -8.39
C VAL A 70 -12.14 8.13 -9.52
N LYS A 71 -11.11 8.94 -9.84
CA LYS A 71 -10.25 8.73 -11.02
C LYS A 71 -9.65 7.33 -11.09
N SER A 72 -9.23 6.76 -9.96
CA SER A 72 -8.66 5.40 -9.87
C SER A 72 -9.62 4.28 -10.26
N ASP A 73 -10.92 4.53 -10.15
CA ASP A 73 -11.99 3.57 -10.36
C ASP A 73 -12.72 3.82 -11.69
N CYS A 74 -12.41 4.94 -12.36
CA CYS A 74 -12.99 5.27 -13.65
C CYS A 74 -12.25 4.53 -14.77
N ARG A 75 -12.93 3.58 -15.41
CA ARG A 75 -12.39 2.82 -16.55
C ARG A 75 -11.99 3.74 -17.71
N ALA A 76 -12.82 4.74 -18.04
CA ALA A 76 -12.48 5.73 -19.07
C ALA A 76 -11.20 6.52 -18.76
N CYS A 77 -10.87 6.73 -17.48
CA CYS A 77 -9.63 7.42 -17.09
C CYS A 77 -8.42 6.51 -16.89
N THR A 78 -8.60 5.20 -16.77
CA THR A 78 -7.54 4.27 -16.33
C THR A 78 -7.27 3.13 -17.31
N GLN A 79 -8.10 2.96 -18.34
CA GLN A 79 -7.93 1.96 -19.37
C GLN A 79 -6.88 2.41 -20.39
N CYS A 80 -6.08 1.46 -20.87
CA CYS A 80 -5.16 1.62 -21.99
C CYS A 80 -5.80 1.06 -23.28
N PRO A 81 -5.28 1.38 -24.48
CA PRO A 81 -5.79 0.85 -25.75
C PRO A 81 -5.79 -0.69 -25.81
N HIS A 82 -4.95 -1.36 -25.04
CA HIS A 82 -4.89 -2.83 -24.94
C HIS A 82 -6.03 -3.46 -24.10
N GLY A 83 -7.16 -2.76 -23.89
CA GLY A 83 -8.33 -3.27 -23.18
C GLY A 83 -8.19 -3.41 -21.65
N ASN A 84 -7.00 -3.17 -21.09
CA ASN A 84 -6.69 -3.36 -19.67
C ASN A 84 -6.51 -2.03 -18.94
N ALA A 85 -6.64 -2.01 -17.60
CA ALA A 85 -6.18 -0.86 -16.82
C ALA A 85 -4.67 -0.66 -17.03
N VAL A 86 -4.21 0.59 -17.24
CA VAL A 86 -2.80 0.93 -17.50
C VAL A 86 -1.86 0.28 -16.47
N ARG A 87 -2.21 0.32 -15.18
CA ARG A 87 -1.46 -0.28 -14.07
C ARG A 87 -1.38 -1.82 -14.06
N ARG A 88 -2.19 -2.48 -14.91
CA ARG A 88 -2.27 -3.93 -15.08
C ARG A 88 -1.85 -4.39 -16.47
N CYS A 89 -1.59 -3.47 -17.40
CA CYS A 89 -1.18 -3.83 -18.75
C CYS A 89 0.33 -4.09 -18.81
N ALA A 90 0.73 -5.27 -19.25
CA ALA A 90 2.14 -5.61 -19.43
C ALA A 90 2.79 -4.78 -20.56
N ALA A 91 2.06 -4.48 -21.63
CA ALA A 91 2.56 -3.60 -22.69
C ALA A 91 2.79 -2.15 -22.21
N CYS A 92 2.08 -1.67 -21.18
CA CYS A 92 2.25 -0.29 -20.67
C CYS A 92 3.18 -0.18 -19.46
N LYS A 93 3.16 -1.17 -18.55
CA LYS A 93 3.84 -1.14 -17.24
C LYS A 93 4.58 -2.45 -16.92
N GLY A 94 4.81 -3.29 -17.93
CA GLY A 94 5.53 -4.54 -17.81
C GLY A 94 7.05 -4.37 -17.86
N CYS A 95 7.74 -5.46 -17.56
CA CYS A 95 9.17 -5.62 -17.78
C CYS A 95 9.43 -6.16 -19.20
N PRO A 96 10.67 -6.13 -19.71
CA PRO A 96 11.03 -6.65 -21.03
C PRO A 96 10.66 -8.12 -21.25
N HIS A 97 10.44 -8.89 -20.19
CA HIS A 97 9.97 -10.29 -20.24
C HIS A 97 8.46 -10.45 -20.53
N GLY A 98 7.77 -9.40 -20.99
CA GLY A 98 6.35 -9.44 -21.37
C GLY A 98 5.36 -9.63 -20.22
N LYS A 99 5.80 -9.48 -18.96
CA LYS A 99 4.95 -9.61 -17.76
C LYS A 99 5.01 -8.33 -16.93
N LEU A 100 3.99 -8.07 -16.10
CA LEU A 100 4.13 -7.05 -15.06
C LEU A 100 5.30 -7.41 -14.15
N THR A 101 6.16 -6.45 -13.82
CA THR A 101 7.39 -6.67 -13.03
C THR A 101 7.12 -7.51 -11.78
N ARG A 102 6.08 -7.19 -11.02
CA ARG A 102 5.63 -7.91 -9.79
C ARG A 102 5.22 -9.38 -10.00
N PHE A 103 4.97 -9.78 -11.25
CA PHE A 103 4.57 -11.12 -11.65
C PHE A 103 5.59 -11.81 -12.55
N CYS A 104 6.75 -11.20 -12.78
CA CYS A 104 7.82 -11.79 -13.56
C CYS A 104 8.76 -12.59 -12.63
N PRO A 105 8.89 -13.92 -12.79
CA PRO A 105 9.85 -14.71 -12.00
C PRO A 105 11.30 -14.32 -12.26
N VAL A 106 11.62 -13.80 -13.45
CA VAL A 106 12.97 -13.29 -13.73
C VAL A 106 13.27 -12.02 -12.92
N CYS A 107 12.29 -11.12 -12.75
CA CYS A 107 12.49 -9.87 -12.00
C CYS A 107 12.26 -9.98 -10.49
N ASN A 108 11.31 -10.81 -10.05
CA ASN A 108 10.84 -10.90 -8.67
C ASN A 108 10.69 -12.36 -8.18
N GLY A 109 11.41 -13.28 -8.81
CA GLY A 109 11.44 -14.68 -8.42
C GLY A 109 12.41 -14.97 -7.29
N CYS A 110 12.41 -16.24 -6.88
CA CYS A 110 13.44 -16.84 -6.07
C CYS A 110 14.32 -17.73 -6.96
N GLN A 111 15.45 -18.20 -6.41
CA GLN A 111 16.36 -19.15 -7.08
C GLN A 111 15.70 -20.44 -7.58
N HIS A 112 14.52 -20.80 -7.05
CA HIS A 112 13.75 -21.97 -7.48
C HIS A 112 12.86 -21.72 -8.71
N GLY A 113 13.13 -20.67 -9.49
CA GLY A 113 12.42 -20.34 -10.74
C GLY A 113 10.97 -19.84 -10.57
N ASN A 114 10.51 -19.65 -9.33
CA ASN A 114 9.14 -19.25 -9.01
C ASN A 114 9.08 -17.86 -8.36
N LEU A 115 7.95 -17.16 -8.47
CA LEU A 115 7.70 -15.97 -7.66
C LEU A 115 7.82 -16.33 -6.18
N LYS A 116 8.58 -15.55 -5.40
CA LYS A 116 8.89 -15.86 -3.99
C LYS A 116 7.64 -16.27 -3.22
N TYR A 117 6.57 -15.46 -3.29
CA TYR A 117 5.29 -15.70 -2.59
C TYR A 117 4.48 -16.91 -3.08
N ARG A 118 4.85 -17.52 -4.22
CA ARG A 118 4.24 -18.74 -4.77
C ARG A 118 5.14 -19.97 -4.65
N CYS A 119 6.40 -19.82 -4.27
CA CYS A 119 7.33 -20.93 -4.18
C CYS A 119 7.09 -21.73 -2.89
N LEU A 120 6.80 -23.03 -3.02
CA LEU A 120 6.65 -23.94 -1.87
C LEU A 120 7.94 -24.04 -1.07
N LEU A 121 9.10 -24.11 -1.72
CA LEU A 121 10.39 -24.15 -1.03
C LEU A 121 10.69 -22.87 -0.22
N CYS A 122 10.15 -21.71 -0.62
CA CYS A 122 10.34 -20.47 0.11
C CYS A 122 9.23 -20.15 1.14
N ASN A 123 8.01 -20.62 0.90
CA ASN A 123 6.82 -20.17 1.62
C ASN A 123 5.89 -21.31 2.03
N ALA A 124 6.38 -22.55 2.12
CA ALA A 124 5.63 -23.66 2.71
C ALA A 124 5.34 -23.42 4.20
N CYS A 125 4.24 -24.00 4.67
CA CYS A 125 3.94 -24.19 6.07
C CYS A 125 4.15 -25.67 6.43
N PRO A 126 4.24 -26.02 7.74
CA PRO A 126 4.35 -27.41 8.18
C PRO A 126 3.21 -28.33 7.70
N HIS A 127 2.09 -27.76 7.26
CA HIS A 127 0.94 -28.50 6.72
C HIS A 127 1.08 -28.84 5.22
N GLY A 128 2.30 -28.74 4.64
CA GLY A 128 2.56 -29.09 3.24
C GLY A 128 1.95 -28.16 2.19
N LYS A 129 1.44 -26.98 2.59
CA LYS A 129 0.81 -25.99 1.70
C LYS A 129 1.59 -24.68 1.71
N LEU A 130 1.41 -23.85 0.68
CA LEU A 130 1.86 -22.46 0.76
C LEU A 130 1.18 -21.78 1.96
N ARG A 131 1.97 -21.16 2.84
CA ARG A 131 1.51 -20.35 3.98
C ARG A 131 0.25 -19.52 3.63
N PRO A 132 0.27 -18.63 2.61
CA PRO A 132 -0.89 -17.80 2.27
C PRO A 132 -2.14 -18.58 1.82
N LYS A 133 -1.98 -19.83 1.33
CA LYS A 133 -3.08 -20.70 0.90
C LYS A 133 -3.51 -21.72 1.97
N CYS A 134 -2.80 -21.79 3.09
CA CYS A 134 -3.10 -22.74 4.15
C CYS A 134 -4.19 -22.17 5.06
N ARG A 135 -5.36 -22.83 5.12
CA ARG A 135 -6.47 -22.46 6.02
C ARG A 135 -6.11 -22.61 7.49
N GLN A 136 -5.19 -23.49 7.87
CA GLN A 136 -4.72 -23.59 9.26
C GLN A 136 -3.81 -22.40 9.63
N CYS A 137 -3.00 -21.89 8.69
CA CYS A 137 -2.12 -20.75 8.96
C CYS A 137 -2.81 -19.39 8.79
N ASN A 138 -3.68 -19.27 7.79
CA ASN A 138 -4.34 -18.04 7.41
C ASN A 138 -5.86 -18.18 7.48
N GLY A 139 -6.43 -19.10 8.24
CA GLY A 139 -7.87 -19.17 8.44
C GLY A 139 -8.39 -17.97 9.24
N CYS A 140 -9.49 -17.38 8.80
CA CYS A 140 -10.32 -16.51 9.60
C CYS A 140 -11.45 -17.33 10.26
N SER A 141 -11.96 -16.85 11.39
CA SER A 141 -13.13 -17.42 12.08
C SER A 141 -14.36 -17.53 11.16
N HIS A 142 -14.44 -16.70 10.12
CA HIS A 142 -15.48 -16.73 9.09
C HIS A 142 -15.24 -17.75 7.96
N GLY A 143 -14.34 -18.72 8.16
CA GLY A 143 -14.05 -19.80 7.21
C GLY A 143 -13.23 -19.43 5.96
N LYS A 144 -12.90 -18.14 5.77
CA LYS A 144 -12.12 -17.62 4.62
C LYS A 144 -10.64 -17.43 4.97
N LEU A 145 -9.77 -17.34 3.96
CA LEU A 145 -8.35 -16.99 4.17
C LEU A 145 -8.21 -15.51 4.55
N LYS A 146 -7.39 -15.22 5.57
CA LYS A 146 -6.91 -13.92 5.99
C LYS A 146 -5.94 -13.42 4.92
N TYR A 147 -6.34 -12.41 4.17
CA TYR A 147 -5.43 -11.67 3.31
C TYR A 147 -4.72 -10.62 4.17
N ARG A 148 -3.38 -10.65 4.18
CA ARG A 148 -2.52 -9.65 4.83
C ARG A 148 -2.14 -8.54 3.86
#